data_AF-A0A8T6QJS9-F1
#
_entry.id   AF-A0A8T6QJS9-F1
#
_cell.length_a   1.000
_cell.length_b   1.000
_cell.length_c   1.000
_cell.angle_alpha   90.00
_cell.angle_beta   90.00
_cell.angle_gamma   90.00
#
_symmetry.space_group_name_H-M   'P 1'
#
loop_
_entity.id
_entity.type
_entity.pdbx_description
1 polymer ?
#
loop_
_entity_poly.entity_id
_entity_poly.type
_entity_poly.pdbx_seq_one_letter_code
_entity_poly.pdbx_strand_id
1 'polypeptide(L)' 'MNAWRNAMEAANYTFEHNGRKWDYGKQTQARLEPSVAAAKAGILPEGFFWTDAENNDVPMTAGELMALSEAAEKAMF' A
#
# COMPACT_ATOMS: atom_id res chain seq x y z
N MET A 1 -16.65 -12.64 18.14
CA MET A 1 -15.84 -11.69 17.34
C MET A 1 -14.81 -12.48 16.53
N ASN A 2 -14.97 -12.52 15.20
CA ASN A 2 -14.19 -13.33 14.28
C ASN A 2 -12.84 -12.69 13.89
N ALA A 3 -11.96 -12.44 14.87
CA ALA A 3 -10.61 -11.95 14.56
C ALA A 3 -9.82 -12.95 13.67
N TRP A 4 -10.11 -14.24 13.81
CA TRP A 4 -9.45 -15.30 13.06
C TRP A 4 -9.96 -15.50 11.63
N ARG A 5 -11.17 -15.02 11.26
CA ARG A 5 -11.59 -14.96 9.84
C ARG A 5 -11.00 -13.74 9.13
N ASN A 6 -10.85 -12.61 9.83
CA ASN A 6 -10.25 -11.42 9.24
C ASN A 6 -8.76 -11.63 8.89
N ALA A 7 -8.07 -12.51 9.61
CA ALA A 7 -6.69 -12.90 9.32
C ALA A 7 -6.55 -13.91 8.15
N MET A 8 -7.60 -14.64 7.78
CA MET A 8 -7.54 -15.69 6.74
C MET A 8 -8.06 -15.22 5.38
N GLU A 9 -8.93 -14.19 5.34
CA GLU A 9 -9.18 -13.39 4.12
C GLU A 9 -8.09 -12.32 3.90
N ALA A 10 -7.35 -11.95 4.94
CA ALA A 10 -6.02 -11.35 4.84
C ALA A 10 -4.98 -12.41 4.45
N ALA A 11 -5.28 -13.22 3.42
CA ALA A 11 -4.29 -14.01 2.73
C ALA A 11 -3.31 -13.01 2.06
N ASN A 12 -2.38 -12.51 2.86
CA ASN A 12 -0.94 -12.29 2.71
C ASN A 12 -0.35 -12.31 1.30
N TYR A 13 -1.07 -11.74 0.36
CA TYR A 13 -0.57 -11.36 -0.93
C TYR A 13 0.34 -10.17 -0.68
N THR A 14 1.64 -10.46 -0.54
CA THR A 14 2.69 -9.46 -0.46
C THR A 14 3.47 -9.51 -1.76
N PHE A 15 3.84 -8.35 -2.28
CA PHE A 15 4.63 -8.25 -3.50
C PHE A 15 5.94 -7.53 -3.21
N GLU A 16 7.00 -7.92 -3.90
CA GLU A 16 8.26 -7.20 -3.84
C GLU A 16 8.23 -6.02 -4.79
N HIS A 17 8.44 -4.83 -4.23
CA HIS A 17 8.64 -3.61 -4.98
C HIS A 17 9.71 -2.76 -4.31
N ASN A 18 10.66 -2.29 -5.10
CA ASN A 18 11.80 -1.51 -4.63
C ASN A 18 12.63 -2.22 -3.52
N GLY A 19 12.76 -3.55 -3.62
CA GLY A 19 13.48 -4.39 -2.65
C GLY A 19 12.77 -4.55 -1.29
N ARG A 20 11.49 -4.19 -1.20
CA ARG A 20 10.66 -4.31 0.00
C ARG A 20 9.38 -5.09 -0.29
N LYS A 21 8.82 -5.72 0.74
CA LYS A 21 7.54 -6.42 0.67
C LYS A 21 6.41 -5.50 1.06
N TRP A 22 5.43 -5.35 0.18
CA TRP A 22 4.27 -4.52 0.40
C TRP A 22 3.02 -5.37 0.45
N ASP A 23 2.09 -5.01 1.35
CA ASP A 23 0.77 -5.64 1.36
C ASP A 23 0.04 -5.28 0.06
N TYR A 24 -0.52 -6.27 -0.64
CA TYR A 24 -1.49 -6.03 -1.70
C TYR A 24 -2.79 -6.81 -1.47
N GLY A 25 -3.86 -6.23 -1.97
CA GLY A 25 -5.22 -6.74 -1.82
C GLY A 25 -6.21 -5.58 -1.85
N LYS A 26 -7.51 -5.90 -2.02
CA LYS A 26 -8.58 -4.90 -2.10
C LYS A 26 -8.57 -3.90 -0.95
N GLN A 27 -8.23 -4.36 0.26
CA GLN A 27 -8.13 -3.50 1.44
C GLN A 27 -6.96 -2.52 1.34
N THR A 28 -5.78 -2.95 0.89
CA THR A 28 -4.63 -2.06 0.76
C THR A 28 -4.83 -1.05 -0.37
N GLN A 29 -5.43 -1.47 -1.49
CA GLN A 29 -5.77 -0.55 -2.58
C GLN A 29 -6.76 0.53 -2.14
N ALA A 30 -7.83 0.16 -1.42
CA ALA A 30 -8.79 1.13 -0.88
C ALA A 30 -8.15 2.14 0.10
N ARG A 31 -7.07 1.74 0.79
CA ARG A 31 -6.29 2.63 1.66
C ARG A 31 -5.32 3.50 0.86
N LEU A 32 -4.73 2.99 -0.22
CA LEU A 32 -3.81 3.72 -1.09
C LEU A 32 -4.55 4.77 -1.92
N GLU A 33 -5.78 4.52 -2.37
CA GLU A 33 -6.57 5.44 -3.20
C GLU A 33 -6.55 6.91 -2.74
N PRO A 34 -6.89 7.26 -1.48
CA PRO A 34 -6.84 8.65 -1.03
C PRO A 34 -5.42 9.22 -0.98
N SER A 35 -4.41 8.40 -0.63
CA SER A 35 -3.00 8.82 -0.62
C SER A 35 -2.48 9.06 -2.03
N VAL A 36 -2.84 8.20 -2.99
CA VAL A 36 -2.50 8.34 -4.42
C VAL A 36 -3.20 9.56 -5.00
N ALA A 37 -4.46 9.81 -4.64
CA ALA A 37 -5.18 11.01 -5.06
C ALA A 37 -4.50 12.29 -4.52
N ALA A 38 -4.10 12.31 -3.25
CA ALA A 38 -3.34 13.41 -2.66
C ALA A 38 -1.98 13.61 -3.36
N ALA A 39 -1.27 12.51 -3.66
CA ALA A 39 -0.03 12.51 -4.43
C ALA A 39 -0.22 13.09 -5.84
N LYS A 40 -1.26 12.66 -6.57
CA LYS A 40 -1.61 13.18 -7.90
C LYS A 40 -2.01 14.65 -7.87
N ALA A 41 -2.69 15.08 -6.81
CA ALA A 41 -3.08 16.48 -6.62
C ALA A 41 -1.93 17.37 -6.11
N GLY A 42 -0.76 16.80 -5.80
CA GLY A 42 0.38 17.55 -5.27
C GLY A 42 0.15 18.13 -3.86
N ILE A 43 -0.82 17.59 -3.12
CA ILE A 43 -1.17 18.00 -1.75
C ILE A 43 -0.74 16.95 -0.71
N LEU A 44 0.09 15.99 -1.12
CA LEU A 44 0.63 15.00 -0.20
C LEU A 44 1.47 15.71 0.87
N PRO A 45 1.19 15.50 2.16
CA PRO A 45 1.92 16.17 3.23
C PRO A 45 3.41 15.79 3.20
N GLU A 46 4.27 16.76 3.51
CA GLU A 46 5.70 16.51 3.68
C GLU A 46 5.93 15.53 4.84
N GLY A 47 6.78 14.52 4.63
CA GLY A 47 6.99 13.45 5.61
C GLY A 47 5.91 12.36 5.59
N PHE A 48 5.09 12.28 4.55
CA PHE A 48 4.21 11.13 4.35
C PHE A 48 5.00 9.82 4.31
N PHE A 49 4.49 8.80 5.00
CA PHE A 49 5.06 7.46 5.01
C PHE A 49 3.97 6.42 4.74
N TRP A 50 4.37 5.34 4.09
CA TRP A 50 3.54 4.15 3.92
C TRP A 50 4.14 3.02 4.73
N THR A 51 3.28 2.25 5.40
CA THR A 51 3.72 1.08 6.16
C THR A 51 3.81 -0.11 5.24
N ASP A 52 4.99 -0.74 5.19
CA ASP A 52 5.19 -1.97 4.42
C ASP A 52 4.59 -3.21 5.14
N ALA A 53 4.62 -4.37 4.48
CA ALA A 53 4.03 -5.61 5.01
C ALA A 53 4.70 -6.11 6.30
N GLU A 54 5.93 -5.66 6.54
CA GLU A 54 6.71 -5.97 7.74
C GLU A 54 6.50 -4.93 8.84
N ASN A 55 5.52 -4.02 8.67
CA ASN A 55 5.18 -2.93 9.59
C ASN A 55 6.27 -1.86 9.74
N ASN A 56 7.14 -1.68 8.74
CA ASN A 56 8.08 -0.55 8.77
C ASN A 56 7.46 0.69 8.14
N ASP A 57 7.63 1.84 8.79
CA ASP A 57 7.36 3.14 8.20
C ASP A 57 8.40 3.45 7.13
N VAL A 58 7.94 3.53 5.88
CA VAL A 58 8.78 3.89 4.74
C VAL A 58 8.35 5.25 4.25
N PRO A 59 9.21 6.28 4.31
CA PRO A 59 8.90 7.58 3.75
C PRO A 59 8.67 7.42 2.24
N MET A 60 7.55 7.95 1.76
CA MET A 60 7.15 7.79 0.36
C MET A 60 6.84 9.15 -0.25
N THR A 61 7.46 9.42 -1.40
CA THR A 61 7.11 10.56 -2.23
C THR A 61 5.83 10.30 -3.01
N ALA A 62 5.22 11.37 -3.55
CA ALA A 62 4.07 11.25 -4.44
C ALA A 62 4.33 10.29 -5.62
N GLY A 63 5.54 10.34 -6.19
CA GLY A 63 5.99 9.44 -7.26
C GLY A 63 6.01 7.97 -6.84
N GLU A 64 6.63 7.68 -5.70
CA GLU A 64 6.73 6.31 -5.17
C GLU A 64 5.38 5.74 -4.80
N LEU A 65 4.49 6.56 -4.25
CA LEU A 65 3.16 6.11 -3.85
C LEU A 65 2.27 5.78 -5.06
N MET A 66 2.41 6.55 -6.16
CA MET A 66 1.80 6.21 -7.44
C MET A 66 2.37 4.90 -8.00
N ALA A 67 3.70 4.74 -8.03
CA ALA A 67 4.34 3.52 -8.51
C ALA A 67 3.94 2.28 -7.67
N LEU A 68 3.85 2.43 -6.35
CA LEU A 68 3.38 1.40 -5.44
C LEU A 68 1.93 1.01 -5.73
N SER A 69 1.05 1.99 -5.99
CA SER A 69 -0.35 1.72 -6.34
C SER A 69 -0.51 0.99 -7.67
N GLU A 70 0.28 1.35 -8.68
CA GLU A 70 0.31 0.66 -9.96
C GLU A 70 0.84 -0.77 -9.83
N ALA A 71 1.88 -0.96 -9.02
CA ALA A 71 2.44 -2.28 -8.75
C ALA A 71 1.46 -3.15 -7.95
N ALA A 72 0.73 -2.58 -6.99
CA ALA A 72 -0.32 -3.26 -6.25
C ALA A 72 -1.50 -3.66 -7.15
N GLU A 73 -1.90 -2.80 -8.11
CA GLU A 73 -2.92 -3.13 -9.11
C GLU A 73 -2.46 -4.27 -10.03
N LYS A 74 -1.21 -4.20 -10.52
CA LYS A 74 -0.62 -5.29 -11.32
C LYS A 74 -0.50 -6.61 -10.58
N ALA A 75 -0.25 -6.58 -9.27
CA ALA A 75 -0.17 -7.79 -8.45
C ALA A 75 -1.53 -8.50 -8.30
N MET A 76 -2.65 -7.82 -8.55
CA MET A 76 -4.00 -8.40 -8.51
C MET A 76 -4.45 -9.08 -9.81
N PHE A 77 -3.73 -8.90 -10.92
CA PHE A 77 -4.02 -9.48 -12.23
C PHE A 77 -3.10 -10.65 -12.56
#